data_AF-A0A1B6FFZ2-F1
#
_entry.id   AF-A0A1B6FFZ2-F1
#
_cell.length_a   1.000
_cell.length_b   1.000
_cell.length_c   1.000
_cell.angle_alpha   90.00
_cell.angle_beta   90.00
_cell.angle_gamma   90.00
#
_symmetry.space_group_name_H-M   'P 1'
#
loop_
_entity.id
_entity.type
_entity.pdbx_description
1 polymer ?
#
loop_
_entity_poly.entity_id
_entity_poly.type
_entity_poly.pdbx_seq_one_letter_code
_entity_poly.pdbx_strand_id
1 'polypeptide(L)'
;KGKRPSRKFRRRPSNLLQEYNRRAAATTWLETHIWHAKRFHMVKRWGYQLPQAPTNKGYRACYRASAKHCLLQDVSYLNCIELQGPEADILRGLNQLTSPECGLTFAAKCTLDGKREGSVTLFRCGGYPSHAIGRVTFLWRPERDNCERTIWIWSHPAFYQELLQELLTVFQLKLEESNEM
;
A
#
# COMPACT_ATOMS: atom_id res chain seq x y z
N LYS A 1 29.47 -5.83 35.04
CA LYS A 1 28.35 -6.23 34.15
C LYS A 1 27.31 -6.99 34.98
N GLY A 2 26.09 -6.47 35.13
CA GLY A 2 25.05 -7.10 35.96
C GLY A 2 24.60 -8.46 35.42
N LYS A 3 24.17 -9.37 36.32
CA LYS A 3 23.61 -10.67 35.94
C LYS A 3 22.40 -10.47 35.03
N ARG A 4 22.35 -11.21 33.91
CA ARG A 4 21.21 -11.19 32.99
C ARG A 4 19.93 -11.56 33.76
N PRO A 5 18.84 -10.78 33.68
CA PRO A 5 17.60 -11.10 34.35
C PRO A 5 17.05 -12.47 33.96
N SER A 6 16.33 -13.08 34.90
CA SER A 6 15.74 -14.41 34.72
C SER A 6 14.82 -14.47 33.49
N ARG A 7 14.66 -15.66 32.90
CA ARG A 7 13.77 -15.85 31.74
C ARG A 7 12.32 -15.42 32.03
N LYS A 8 11.84 -15.70 33.25
CA LYS A 8 10.49 -15.29 33.70
C LYS A 8 10.32 -13.78 33.67
N PHE A 9 11.34 -13.02 34.12
CA PHE A 9 11.31 -11.57 34.07
C PHE A 9 11.30 -11.04 32.63
N ARG A 10 12.17 -11.57 31.76
CA ARG A 10 12.28 -11.11 30.36
C ARG A 10 11.06 -11.42 29.50
N ARG A 11 10.27 -12.44 29.86
CA ARG A 11 9.06 -12.85 29.12
C ARG A 11 7.77 -12.23 29.64
N ARG A 12 7.85 -11.25 30.54
CA ARG A 12 6.68 -10.45 30.92
C ARG A 12 6.14 -9.72 29.68
N PRO A 13 4.81 -9.59 29.51
CA PRO A 13 4.21 -8.97 28.33
C PRO A 13 4.76 -7.57 28.02
N SER A 14 4.93 -6.72 29.05
CA SER A 14 5.49 -5.37 28.89
C SER A 14 6.90 -5.37 28.31
N ASN A 15 7.77 -6.25 28.80
CA ASN A 15 9.14 -6.37 28.33
C ASN A 15 9.22 -6.93 26.89
N LEU A 16 8.30 -7.83 26.53
CA LEU A 16 8.21 -8.34 25.16
C LEU A 16 7.76 -7.25 24.19
N LEU A 17 6.76 -6.44 24.57
CA LEU A 17 6.29 -5.32 23.76
C LEU A 17 7.41 -4.29 23.54
N GLN A 18 8.12 -3.91 24.60
CA GLN A 18 9.27 -3.00 24.48
C GLN A 18 10.35 -3.56 23.55
N GLU A 19 10.66 -4.85 23.66
CA GLU A 19 11.64 -5.50 22.79
C GLU A 19 11.14 -5.58 21.33
N TYR A 20 9.84 -5.77 21.10
CA TYR A 20 9.26 -5.73 19.76
C TYR A 20 9.32 -4.33 19.17
N ASN A 21 8.93 -3.29 19.92
CA ASN A 21 9.03 -1.89 19.49
C ASN A 21 10.48 -1.53 19.15
N ARG A 22 11.43 -1.93 20.00
CA ARG A 22 12.87 -1.73 19.75
C ARG A 22 13.35 -2.40 18.46
N ARG A 23 12.81 -3.58 18.11
CA ARG A 23 13.15 -4.29 16.88
C ARG A 23 12.46 -3.72 15.64
N ALA A 24 11.22 -3.28 15.79
CA ALA A 24 10.43 -2.63 14.74
C ALA A 24 10.95 -1.21 14.41
N ALA A 25 11.72 -0.59 15.31
CA ALA A 25 12.30 0.75 15.09
C ALA A 25 13.12 0.87 13.79
N ALA A 26 13.76 -0.20 13.33
CA ALA A 26 14.57 -0.16 12.10
C ALA A 26 13.80 -0.46 10.81
N THR A 27 12.64 -1.12 10.92
CA THR A 27 11.82 -1.55 9.77
C THR A 27 10.37 -1.71 10.21
N THR A 28 9.43 -1.22 9.42
CA THR A 28 8.01 -1.33 9.73
C THR A 28 7.57 -2.79 9.76
N TRP A 29 6.96 -3.19 10.87
CA TRP A 29 6.35 -4.50 11.04
C TRP A 29 4.85 -4.37 10.80
N LEU A 30 4.29 -5.25 9.96
CA LEU A 30 2.84 -5.37 9.83
C LEU A 30 2.26 -5.98 11.12
N GLU A 31 0.98 -5.78 11.39
CA GLU A 31 0.31 -6.35 12.57
C GLU A 31 0.43 -7.88 12.66
N THR A 32 0.42 -8.55 11.50
CA THR A 32 0.57 -10.00 11.35
C THR A 32 2.03 -10.48 11.42
N HIS A 33 3.00 -9.58 11.59
CA HIS A 33 4.43 -9.86 11.44
C HIS A 33 4.89 -11.04 12.32
N ILE A 34 4.49 -11.08 13.59
CA ILE A 34 4.87 -12.16 14.51
C ILE A 34 4.34 -13.52 14.04
N TRP A 35 3.16 -13.57 13.42
CA TRP A 35 2.60 -14.81 12.89
C TRP A 35 3.38 -15.29 11.67
N HIS A 36 3.70 -14.38 10.74
CA HIS A 36 4.49 -14.67 9.55
C HIS A 36 5.93 -15.03 9.88
N ALA A 37 6.59 -14.31 10.79
CA ALA A 37 7.97 -14.56 11.19
C ALA A 37 8.19 -15.95 11.81
N LYS A 38 7.13 -16.59 12.35
CA LYS A 38 7.18 -17.96 12.86
C LYS A 38 7.07 -19.04 11.76
N ARG A 39 6.60 -18.70 10.57
CA ARG A 39 6.18 -19.66 9.52
C ARG A 39 6.80 -19.39 8.15
N PHE A 40 7.38 -18.21 7.95
CA PHE A 40 7.93 -17.75 6.68
C PHE A 40 9.36 -17.24 6.88
N HIS A 41 10.14 -17.35 5.83
CA HIS A 41 11.40 -16.62 5.69
C HIS A 41 11.09 -15.15 5.45
N MET A 42 11.50 -14.29 6.40
CA MET A 42 11.21 -12.85 6.36
C MET A 42 12.35 -12.09 5.66
N VAL A 43 11.99 -11.07 4.87
CA VAL A 43 12.93 -10.20 4.16
C VAL A 43 12.60 -8.73 4.37
N LYS A 44 13.64 -7.90 4.40
CA LYS A 44 13.52 -6.44 4.42
C LYS A 44 13.35 -5.93 2.99
N ARG A 45 12.22 -5.31 2.66
CA ARG A 45 11.96 -4.68 1.35
C ARG A 45 11.11 -3.43 1.51
N TRP A 46 11.50 -2.36 0.81
CA TRP A 46 10.74 -1.10 0.73
C TRP A 46 10.39 -0.48 2.10
N GLY A 47 11.28 -0.64 3.09
CA GLY A 47 11.04 -0.17 4.46
C GLY A 47 10.27 -1.15 5.37
N TYR A 48 9.71 -2.23 4.82
CA TYR A 48 8.94 -3.23 5.56
C TYR A 48 9.70 -4.54 5.76
N GLN A 49 9.29 -5.31 6.78
CA GLN A 49 9.74 -6.68 7.00
C GLN A 49 8.63 -7.67 6.58
N LEU A 50 8.75 -8.21 5.36
CA LEU A 50 7.70 -8.97 4.67
C LEU A 50 8.01 -10.48 4.57
N PRO A 51 7.00 -11.36 4.52
CA PRO A 51 7.20 -12.78 4.27
C PRO A 51 7.55 -13.06 2.80
N GLN A 52 8.69 -13.69 2.54
CA GLN A 52 9.12 -14.04 1.17
C GLN A 52 8.63 -15.44 0.74
N ALA A 53 8.84 -16.44 1.59
CA ALA A 53 8.53 -17.82 1.28
C ALA A 53 8.18 -18.59 2.57
N PRO A 54 7.21 -19.51 2.53
CA PRO A 54 6.93 -20.34 3.70
C PRO A 54 8.10 -21.29 3.99
N THR A 55 8.28 -21.65 5.25
CA THR A 55 9.35 -22.60 5.66
C THR A 55 9.04 -24.03 5.22
N ASN A 56 7.76 -24.36 4.99
CA ASN A 56 7.36 -25.66 4.45
C ASN A 56 7.45 -25.66 2.91
N LYS A 57 7.75 -26.83 2.33
CA LYS A 57 7.75 -27.02 0.87
C LYS A 57 6.31 -27.17 0.37
N GLY A 58 5.62 -26.05 0.22
CA GLY A 58 4.18 -25.99 -0.09
C GLY A 58 3.81 -25.55 -1.50
N TYR A 59 4.75 -25.30 -2.42
CA TYR A 59 4.45 -24.61 -3.70
C TYR A 59 3.32 -25.26 -4.52
N ARG A 60 3.37 -26.58 -4.76
CA ARG A 60 2.30 -27.29 -5.47
C ARG A 60 0.98 -27.30 -4.69
N ALA A 61 1.03 -27.29 -3.37
CA ALA A 61 -0.16 -27.22 -2.54
C ALA A 61 -0.79 -25.83 -2.63
N CYS A 62 -0.01 -24.74 -2.60
CA CYS A 62 -0.49 -23.38 -2.82
C CYS A 62 -1.13 -23.22 -4.21
N TYR A 63 -0.51 -23.77 -5.26
CA TYR A 63 -1.09 -23.76 -6.60
C TYR A 63 -2.44 -24.48 -6.67
N ARG A 64 -2.51 -25.72 -6.13
CA ARG A 64 -3.79 -26.45 -6.06
C ARG A 64 -4.83 -25.72 -5.21
N ALA A 65 -4.41 -25.08 -4.13
CA ALA A 65 -5.29 -24.30 -3.27
C ALA A 65 -5.84 -23.07 -3.98
N SER A 66 -5.03 -22.39 -4.80
CA SER A 66 -5.51 -21.26 -5.62
C SER A 66 -6.59 -21.66 -6.64
N ALA A 67 -6.59 -22.92 -7.09
CA ALA A 67 -7.55 -23.40 -8.11
C ALA A 67 -8.77 -24.12 -7.51
N LYS A 68 -8.58 -24.91 -6.45
CA LYS A 68 -9.61 -25.81 -5.90
C LYS A 68 -9.99 -25.54 -4.45
N HIS A 69 -9.23 -24.69 -3.75
CA HIS A 69 -9.47 -24.38 -2.33
C HIS A 69 -9.38 -22.87 -2.11
N CYS A 70 -8.93 -22.46 -0.93
CA CYS A 70 -8.74 -21.07 -0.58
C CYS A 70 -7.27 -20.81 -0.23
N LEU A 71 -6.78 -19.65 -0.64
CA LEU A 71 -5.47 -19.13 -0.30
C LEU A 71 -5.61 -17.65 0.04
N LEU A 72 -5.07 -17.23 1.18
CA LEU A 72 -5.05 -15.84 1.61
C LEU A 72 -3.62 -15.31 1.64
N GLN A 73 -3.47 -14.03 1.33
CA GLN A 73 -2.20 -13.31 1.35
C GLN A 73 -2.38 -12.01 2.11
N ASP A 74 -1.36 -11.62 2.86
CA ASP A 74 -1.33 -10.32 3.53
C ASP A 74 -0.66 -9.28 2.61
N VAL A 75 -1.44 -8.29 2.19
CA VAL A 75 -1.03 -7.18 1.31
C VAL A 75 -1.17 -5.82 2.01
N SER A 76 -1.19 -5.81 3.35
CA SER A 76 -1.36 -4.60 4.16
C SER A 76 -0.22 -3.58 4.02
N TYR A 77 0.85 -3.91 3.29
CA TYR A 77 1.95 -3.00 2.98
C TYR A 77 1.63 -2.02 1.85
N LEU A 78 0.51 -2.16 1.14
CA LEU A 78 0.10 -1.19 0.13
C LEU A 78 -0.28 0.14 0.80
N ASN A 79 0.24 1.24 0.28
CA ASN A 79 -0.07 2.58 0.78
C ASN A 79 -1.35 3.09 0.12
N CYS A 80 -2.28 3.58 0.92
CA CYS A 80 -3.52 4.20 0.46
C CYS A 80 -3.36 5.72 0.43
N ILE A 81 -3.70 6.34 -0.69
CA ILE A 81 -3.76 7.79 -0.87
C ILE A 81 -5.22 8.15 -1.09
N GLU A 82 -5.75 9.05 -0.26
CA GLU A 82 -7.08 9.62 -0.44
C GLU A 82 -6.96 10.98 -1.12
N LEU A 83 -7.73 11.17 -2.20
CA LEU A 83 -7.91 12.47 -2.84
C LEU A 83 -9.39 12.85 -2.77
N GLN A 84 -9.67 14.05 -2.27
CA GLN A 84 -11.00 14.60 -2.15
C GLN A 84 -11.06 15.98 -2.83
N GLY A 85 -12.16 16.24 -3.54
CA GLY A 85 -12.40 17.52 -4.21
C GLY A 85 -13.37 17.38 -5.38
N PRO A 86 -13.56 18.44 -6.18
CA PRO A 86 -14.46 18.39 -7.33
C PRO A 86 -14.04 17.32 -8.34
N GLU A 87 -14.98 16.49 -8.79
CA GLU A 87 -14.70 15.38 -9.72
C GLU A 87 -13.96 15.84 -10.98
N ALA A 88 -14.37 16.98 -11.54
CA ALA A 88 -13.76 17.53 -12.74
C ALA A 88 -12.27 17.89 -12.55
N ASP A 89 -11.90 18.38 -11.37
CA ASP A 89 -10.52 18.78 -11.09
C ASP A 89 -9.65 17.56 -10.77
N ILE A 90 -10.18 16.58 -10.02
CA ILE A 90 -9.52 15.28 -9.78
C ILE A 90 -9.22 14.59 -11.11
N LEU A 91 -10.21 14.48 -11.99
CA LEU A 91 -10.04 13.85 -13.30
C LEU A 91 -9.07 14.64 -14.17
N ARG A 92 -9.12 15.98 -14.16
CA ARG A 92 -8.17 16.82 -14.93
C ARG A 92 -6.73 16.58 -14.49
N GLY A 93 -6.47 16.47 -13.20
CA GLY A 93 -5.13 16.19 -12.67
C GLY A 93 -4.68 14.77 -13.02
N LEU A 94 -5.49 13.77 -12.70
CA LEU A 94 -5.13 12.36 -12.92
C LEU A 94 -4.99 11.99 -14.41
N ASN A 95 -5.72 12.67 -15.31
CA ASN A 95 -5.57 12.49 -16.75
C ASN A 95 -4.22 12.97 -17.28
N GLN A 96 -3.51 13.87 -16.59
CA GLN A 96 -2.15 14.28 -16.97
C GLN A 96 -1.10 13.20 -16.65
N LEU A 97 -1.41 12.32 -15.70
CA LEU A 97 -0.56 11.21 -15.24
C LEU A 97 -0.90 9.89 -15.94
N THR A 98 -1.91 9.87 -16.81
CA THR A 98 -2.39 8.65 -17.47
C THR A 98 -2.48 8.84 -18.97
N SER A 99 -2.37 7.75 -19.73
CA SER A 99 -2.57 7.75 -21.17
C SER A 99 -3.74 6.82 -21.53
N PRO A 100 -4.71 7.26 -22.35
CA PRO A 100 -5.78 6.41 -22.86
C PRO A 100 -5.28 5.21 -23.68
N GLU A 101 -4.07 5.29 -24.24
CA GLU A 101 -3.46 4.22 -25.04
C GLU A 101 -3.08 3.00 -24.20
N CYS A 102 -2.87 3.17 -22.89
CA CYS A 102 -2.52 2.10 -21.96
C CYS A 102 -3.74 1.37 -21.35
N GLY A 103 -4.96 1.76 -21.71
CA GLY A 103 -6.20 1.12 -21.27
C GLY A 103 -7.14 2.06 -20.53
N LEU A 104 -7.98 1.48 -19.65
CA LEU A 104 -8.99 2.23 -18.91
C LEU A 104 -8.35 3.19 -17.90
N THR A 105 -8.76 4.46 -17.96
CA THR A 105 -8.31 5.51 -17.04
C THR A 105 -9.27 5.65 -15.85
N PHE A 106 -8.97 6.59 -14.96
CA PHE A 106 -9.82 6.94 -13.80
C PHE A 106 -11.24 7.37 -14.19
N ALA A 107 -11.41 7.92 -15.40
CA ALA A 107 -12.68 8.41 -15.93
C ALA A 107 -13.56 7.31 -16.56
N ALA A 108 -13.18 6.03 -16.46
CA ALA A 108 -13.95 4.95 -17.04
C ALA A 108 -15.34 4.84 -16.39
N LYS A 109 -16.41 4.84 -17.22
CA LYS A 109 -17.80 4.76 -16.76
C LYS A 109 -18.07 3.57 -15.82
N CYS A 110 -17.36 2.46 -16.02
CA CYS A 110 -17.53 1.25 -15.20
C CYS A 110 -16.95 1.37 -13.78
N THR A 111 -16.02 2.30 -13.53
CA THR A 111 -15.40 2.54 -12.21
C THR A 111 -15.98 3.78 -11.52
N LEU A 112 -16.48 4.75 -12.28
CA LEU A 112 -17.04 5.99 -11.74
C LEU A 112 -18.17 5.75 -10.74
N ASP A 113 -18.95 4.68 -10.85
CA ASP A 113 -20.02 4.39 -9.88
C ASP A 113 -19.51 3.94 -8.50
N GLY A 114 -18.21 3.71 -8.32
CA GLY A 114 -17.62 3.21 -7.07
C GLY A 114 -17.97 1.75 -6.76
N LYS A 115 -18.66 1.05 -7.67
CA LYS A 115 -19.02 -0.37 -7.51
C LYS A 115 -17.88 -1.34 -7.84
N ARG A 116 -16.84 -0.86 -8.52
CA ARG A 116 -15.75 -1.67 -9.03
C ARG A 116 -14.43 -0.94 -8.87
N GLU A 117 -13.42 -1.68 -8.46
CA GLU A 117 -12.04 -1.21 -8.47
C GLU A 117 -11.50 -1.07 -9.90
N GLY A 118 -10.74 0.00 -10.12
CA GLY A 118 -9.98 0.22 -11.34
C GLY A 118 -8.51 -0.09 -11.15
N SER A 119 -7.80 -0.24 -12.25
CA SER A 119 -6.34 -0.38 -12.23
C SER A 119 -5.74 0.31 -13.43
N VAL A 120 -4.76 1.18 -13.20
CA VAL A 120 -4.18 2.04 -14.23
C VAL A 120 -2.69 2.19 -14.01
N THR A 121 -1.94 2.36 -15.11
CA THR A 121 -0.52 2.65 -15.06
C THR A 121 -0.32 4.16 -15.05
N LEU A 122 0.43 4.66 -14.07
CA LEU A 122 0.76 6.07 -13.92
C LEU A 122 2.10 6.39 -14.54
N PHE A 123 2.19 7.58 -15.11
CA PHE A 123 3.37 8.19 -15.68
C PHE A 123 3.61 9.53 -15.00
N ARG A 124 4.83 10.06 -15.12
CA ARG A 124 5.09 11.47 -14.77
C ARG A 124 4.25 12.39 -15.65
N CYS A 125 3.93 13.58 -15.15
CA CYS A 125 3.12 14.55 -15.90
C CYS A 125 3.71 14.81 -17.29
N GLY A 126 2.94 14.50 -18.35
CA GLY A 126 3.38 14.63 -19.74
C GLY A 126 4.53 13.71 -20.17
N GLY A 127 4.91 12.73 -19.35
CA GLY A 127 6.07 11.85 -19.56
C GLY A 127 5.79 10.56 -20.34
N TYR A 128 4.57 10.39 -20.85
CA TYR A 128 4.23 9.27 -21.72
C TYR A 128 4.98 9.38 -23.06
N PRO A 129 5.65 8.32 -23.58
CA PRO A 129 5.60 6.92 -23.13
C PRO A 129 6.77 6.44 -22.24
N SER A 130 7.80 7.25 -21.99
CA SER A 130 9.08 6.76 -21.43
C SER A 130 9.20 6.81 -19.90
N HIS A 131 8.36 7.58 -19.19
CA HIS A 131 8.49 7.81 -17.75
C HIS A 131 7.34 7.18 -16.95
N ALA A 132 7.24 5.85 -16.98
CA ALA A 132 6.26 5.11 -16.18
C ALA A 132 6.70 5.03 -14.71
N ILE A 133 5.80 5.39 -13.79
CA ILE A 133 6.02 5.29 -12.34
C ILE A 133 5.67 3.88 -11.87
N GLY A 134 4.47 3.41 -12.21
CA GLY A 134 3.99 2.12 -11.77
C GLY A 134 2.49 1.91 -11.97
N ARG A 135 2.02 0.70 -11.70
CA ARG A 135 0.60 0.36 -11.74
C ARG A 135 -0.04 0.56 -10.37
N VAL A 136 -1.13 1.30 -10.33
CA VAL A 136 -1.94 1.53 -9.12
C VAL A 136 -3.31 0.89 -9.29
N THR A 137 -3.91 0.52 -8.16
CA THR A 137 -5.34 0.22 -8.10
C THR A 137 -6.06 1.39 -7.47
N PHE A 138 -7.33 1.58 -7.82
CA PHE A 138 -8.10 2.69 -7.27
C PHE A 138 -9.57 2.32 -7.11
N LEU A 139 -10.27 3.03 -6.23
CA LEU A 139 -11.69 2.88 -6.01
C LEU A 139 -12.31 4.24 -5.73
N TRP A 140 -13.38 4.56 -6.45
CA TRP A 140 -14.20 5.73 -6.17
C TRP A 140 -15.13 5.45 -5.00
N ARG A 141 -15.28 6.42 -4.09
CA ARG A 141 -16.33 6.37 -3.07
C ARG A 141 -17.70 6.41 -3.80
N PRO A 142 -18.65 5.49 -3.52
CA PRO A 142 -19.93 5.43 -4.22
C PRO A 142 -20.85 6.64 -3.99
N GLU A 143 -20.59 7.41 -2.93
CA GLU A 143 -21.40 8.55 -2.53
C GLU A 143 -21.28 9.71 -3.53
N ARG A 144 -22.43 10.23 -3.97
CA ARG A 144 -22.54 11.34 -4.93
C ARG A 144 -23.13 12.61 -4.30
N ASP A 145 -23.33 12.62 -2.98
CA ASP A 145 -24.21 13.59 -2.33
C ASP A 145 -23.54 14.92 -1.94
N ASN A 146 -22.40 15.27 -2.53
CA ASN A 146 -21.87 16.63 -2.45
C ASN A 146 -21.02 16.98 -3.67
N CYS A 147 -20.76 18.28 -3.85
CA CYS A 147 -19.86 18.83 -4.88
C CYS A 147 -18.43 18.25 -4.87
N GLU A 148 -18.10 17.44 -3.85
CA GLU A 148 -16.81 16.81 -3.66
C GLU A 148 -16.92 15.30 -3.78
N ARG A 149 -15.94 14.73 -4.47
CA ARG A 149 -15.81 13.31 -4.71
C ARG A 149 -14.50 12.80 -4.11
N THR A 150 -14.54 11.60 -3.56
CA THR A 150 -13.37 10.96 -2.97
C THR A 150 -12.94 9.76 -3.80
N ILE A 151 -11.63 9.65 -4.04
CA ILE A 151 -10.98 8.49 -4.65
C ILE A 151 -9.88 7.98 -3.73
N TRP A 152 -9.82 6.66 -3.57
CA TRP A 152 -8.71 5.96 -2.93
C TRP A 152 -7.81 5.35 -3.99
N ILE A 153 -6.51 5.58 -3.86
CA ILE A 153 -5.48 5.05 -4.74
C ILE A 153 -4.53 4.20 -3.90
N TRP A 154 -4.41 2.92 -4.21
CA TRP A 154 -3.43 2.05 -3.60
C TRP A 154 -2.17 1.96 -4.47
N SER A 155 -1.05 2.20 -3.83
CA SER A 155 0.27 2.21 -4.45
C SER A 155 1.22 1.28 -3.73
N HIS A 156 2.19 0.77 -4.48
CA HIS A 156 3.22 -0.05 -3.91
C HIS A 156 4.27 0.83 -3.20
N PRO A 157 4.78 0.46 -2.01
CA PRO A 157 5.75 1.26 -1.26
C PRO A 157 7.00 1.68 -2.03
N ALA A 158 7.44 0.86 -2.99
CA ALA A 158 8.62 1.12 -3.81
C ALA A 158 8.58 2.46 -4.57
N PHE A 159 7.40 2.89 -5.03
CA PHE A 159 7.23 4.11 -5.82
C PHE A 159 6.27 5.11 -5.16
N TYR A 160 5.87 4.86 -3.91
CA TYR A 160 4.95 5.72 -3.17
C TYR A 160 5.46 7.17 -3.06
N GLN A 161 6.74 7.35 -2.76
CA GLN A 161 7.33 8.69 -2.63
C GLN A 161 7.30 9.46 -3.95
N GLU A 162 7.64 8.79 -5.07
CA GLU A 162 7.59 9.41 -6.40
C GLU A 162 6.16 9.78 -6.78
N LEU A 163 5.21 8.85 -6.58
CA LEU A 163 3.79 9.10 -6.83
C LEU A 163 3.27 10.29 -6.02
N LEU A 164 3.62 10.36 -4.73
CA LEU A 164 3.18 11.45 -3.87
C LEU A 164 3.68 12.81 -4.37
N GLN A 165 4.95 12.92 -4.78
CA GLN A 165 5.50 14.16 -5.31
C GLN A 165 4.84 14.60 -6.62
N GLU A 166 4.54 13.66 -7.52
CA GLU A 166 3.82 13.96 -8.77
C GLU A 166 2.39 14.43 -8.48
N LEU A 167 1.69 13.81 -7.53
CA LEU A 167 0.36 14.26 -7.11
C LEU A 167 0.40 15.66 -6.49
N LEU A 168 1.35 15.93 -5.61
CA LEU A 168 1.55 17.27 -5.02
C LEU A 168 1.80 18.33 -6.10
N THR A 169 2.61 17.98 -7.11
CA THR A 169 2.94 18.88 -8.23
C THR A 169 1.73 19.17 -9.11
N VAL A 170 0.98 18.13 -9.50
CA VAL A 170 -0.20 18.24 -10.38
C VAL A 170 -1.33 19.01 -9.72
N PHE A 171 -1.59 18.75 -8.43
CA PHE A 171 -2.67 19.39 -7.69
C PHE A 171 -2.23 20.67 -6.96
N GLN A 172 -0.96 21.07 -7.07
CA GLN A 172 -0.37 22.24 -6.41
C GLN A 172 -0.64 22.26 -4.89
N LEU A 173 -0.60 21.08 -4.27
CA LEU A 173 -0.88 20.91 -2.85
C LEU A 173 0.36 21.21 -2.02
N LYS A 174 0.16 21.76 -0.83
CA LYS A 174 1.21 21.92 0.18
C LYS A 174 1.12 20.79 1.17
N LEU A 175 2.27 20.25 1.57
CA LEU A 175 2.35 19.29 2.66
C LEU A 175 2.11 20.05 3.96
N GLU A 176 1.00 19.77 4.64
CA GLU A 176 0.87 20.09 6.05
C GLU A 176 1.47 18.93 6.84
N GLU A 177 2.53 19.20 7.59
CA GLU A 177 3.03 18.24 8.58
C GLU A 177 1.97 18.17 9.69
N SER A 178 1.06 17.21 9.58
CA SER A 178 0.18 16.85 10.69
C SER A 178 1.07 16.34 11.82
N ASN A 179 1.28 17.21 12.80
CA ASN A 179 2.07 16.95 14.00
C ASN A 179 1.26 16.00 14.90
N GLU A 180 1.07 14.76 14.48
CA GLU A 180 0.47 13.71 15.30
C GLU A 180 1.57 12.89 15.98
N MET A 181 1.43 12.85 17.31
CA MET A 181 2.36 12.39 18.35
C MET A 181 2.78 10.92 18.27
#